data_AF-A0A1Z4JHA4-F1
#
_entry.id   AF-A0A1Z4JHA4-F1
#
_cell.length_a   1.000
_cell.length_b   1.000
_cell.length_c   1.000
_cell.angle_alpha   90.00
_cell.angle_beta   90.00
_cell.angle_gamma   90.00
#
_symmetry.space_group_name_H-M   'P 1'
#
loop_
_entity.id
_entity.type
_entity.pdbx_description
1 polymer ?
#
loop_
_entity_poly.entity_id
_entity_poly.type
_entity_poly.pdbx_seq_one_letter_code
_entity_poly.pdbx_strand_id
1 'polypeptide(L)'
;MKKNLPKSACPSCGYVVDAATGVGHNEQPKPGSYGICLRCSTSLIYTESLTVRAATFIELERLKQGNLSSYQAMQYTIAKIREEAANRN
;
A
#
# COMPACT_ATOMS: atom_id res chain seq x y z
N MET A 1 -2.98 -10.03 -19.10
CA MET A 1 -1.57 -10.14 -18.65
C MET A 1 -1.36 -9.28 -17.41
N LYS A 2 -0.87 -9.84 -16.30
CA LYS A 2 -0.37 -9.04 -15.16
C LYS A 2 0.88 -8.31 -15.64
N LYS A 3 0.84 -6.98 -15.70
CA LYS A 3 2.02 -6.16 -15.99
C LYS A 3 2.81 -6.05 -14.70
N ASN A 4 4.06 -6.48 -14.68
CA ASN A 4 4.93 -6.26 -13.53
C ASN A 4 5.11 -4.75 -13.34
N LEU A 5 5.02 -4.29 -12.10
CA LEU A 5 5.24 -2.87 -11.79
C LEU A 5 6.74 -2.57 -11.91
N PRO A 6 7.11 -1.33 -12.22
CA PRO A 6 8.49 -0.89 -12.09
C PRO A 6 9.00 -1.17 -10.68
N LYS A 7 10.20 -1.75 -10.57
CA LYS A 7 10.83 -2.01 -9.28
C LYS A 7 11.04 -0.69 -8.55
N SER A 8 10.54 -0.58 -7.33
CA SER A 8 10.76 0.58 -6.47
C SER A 8 10.93 0.14 -5.02
N ALA A 9 11.83 0.78 -4.28
CA ALA A 9 12.08 0.43 -2.89
C ALA A 9 11.05 1.11 -1.97
N CYS A 10 10.56 0.38 -0.97
CA CYS A 10 9.75 0.95 0.09
C CYS A 10 10.59 2.00 0.85
N PRO A 11 10.12 3.25 0.99
CA PRO A 11 10.89 4.32 1.62
C PRO A 11 11.09 4.12 3.13
N SER A 12 10.34 3.21 3.77
CA SER A 12 10.47 2.92 5.20
C SER A 12 11.44 1.75 5.49
N CYS A 13 11.37 0.65 4.73
CA CYS A 13 12.15 -0.56 5.04
C CYS A 13 13.08 -1.05 3.93
N GLY A 14 13.13 -0.36 2.79
CA GLY A 14 13.98 -0.69 1.65
C GLY A 14 13.55 -1.91 0.83
N TYR A 15 12.47 -2.61 1.20
CA TYR A 15 11.99 -3.77 0.44
C TYR A 15 11.59 -3.40 -0.98
N VAL A 16 11.98 -4.21 -1.97
CA VAL A 16 11.64 -3.98 -3.37
C VAL A 16 10.17 -4.34 -3.60
N VAL A 17 9.41 -3.33 -4.02
CA VAL A 17 8.02 -3.46 -4.47
C VAL A 17 8.03 -3.48 -5.99
N ASP A 18 7.63 -4.62 -6.55
CA ASP A 18 7.57 -4.88 -8.00
C ASP A 18 6.23 -5.50 -8.43
N ALA A 19 5.34 -5.75 -7.46
CA ALA A 19 4.01 -6.30 -7.66
C ALA A 19 3.03 -5.68 -6.66
N ALA A 20 1.75 -5.67 -7.08
CA ALA A 20 0.64 -5.24 -6.24
C ALA A 20 -0.55 -6.18 -6.43
N THR A 21 -1.38 -6.26 -5.40
CA THR A 21 -2.70 -6.87 -5.47
C THR A 21 -3.72 -5.86 -4.97
N GLY A 22 -4.86 -5.76 -5.66
CA GLY A 22 -5.97 -4.94 -5.20
C GLY A 22 -6.65 -5.58 -3.99
N VAL A 23 -7.15 -4.74 -3.09
CA VAL A 23 -7.95 -5.20 -1.94
C VAL A 23 -9.37 -5.43 -2.45
N GLY A 24 -9.82 -6.68 -2.46
CA GLY A 24 -11.17 -7.08 -2.89
C GLY A 24 -11.37 -7.21 -4.40
N HIS A 25 -10.49 -6.65 -5.23
CA HIS A 25 -10.62 -6.67 -6.70
C HIS A 25 -9.27 -6.92 -7.37
N ASN A 26 -9.28 -7.49 -8.58
CA ASN A 26 -8.08 -7.77 -9.37
C ASN A 26 -7.69 -6.55 -10.26
N GLU A 27 -7.71 -5.34 -9.67
CA GLU A 27 -7.35 -4.10 -10.37
C GLU A 27 -5.86 -3.78 -10.22
N GLN A 28 -5.25 -3.30 -11.31
CA GLN A 28 -3.88 -2.79 -11.30
C GLN A 28 -3.84 -1.38 -10.71
N PRO A 29 -2.80 -1.02 -9.93
CA PRO A 29 -2.69 0.33 -9.41
C PRO A 29 -2.49 1.33 -10.55
N LYS A 30 -3.04 2.52 -10.34
CA LYS A 30 -2.88 3.70 -11.19
C LYS A 30 -2.07 4.75 -10.42
N PRO A 31 -1.54 5.79 -11.08
CA PRO A 31 -1.01 6.94 -10.37
C PRO A 31 -2.01 7.47 -9.35
N GLY A 32 -1.54 7.78 -8.15
CA GLY A 32 -2.36 8.21 -7.01
C GLY A 32 -3.06 7.08 -6.26
N SER A 33 -3.02 5.82 -6.72
CA SER A 33 -3.53 4.69 -5.94
C SER A 33 -2.79 4.56 -4.61
N TYR A 34 -3.52 4.16 -3.58
CA TYR A 34 -2.96 3.83 -2.27
C TYR A 34 -2.52 2.36 -2.25
N GLY A 35 -1.45 2.09 -1.52
CA GLY A 35 -0.91 0.75 -1.31
C GLY A 35 -0.38 0.55 0.10
N ILE A 36 -0.01 -0.68 0.42
CA ILE A 36 0.59 -1.05 1.72
C ILE A 36 1.83 -1.88 1.42
N CYS A 37 2.94 -1.57 2.08
CA CYS A 37 4.09 -2.46 2.08
C CYS A 37 3.77 -3.69 2.94
N LEU A 38 3.67 -4.88 2.32
CA LEU A 38 3.39 -6.12 3.04
C LEU A 38 4.52 -6.55 4.00
N ARG A 39 5.72 -5.97 3.87
CA ARG A 39 6.85 -6.26 4.77
C ARG A 39 6.87 -5.42 6.04
N CYS A 40 6.58 -4.12 5.94
CA CYS A 40 6.70 -3.19 7.09
C CYS A 40 5.39 -2.46 7.44
N SER A 41 4.29 -2.74 6.75
CA SER A 41 2.98 -2.11 6.94
C SER A 41 2.90 -0.60 6.65
N THR A 42 3.93 0.00 6.05
CA THR A 42 3.91 1.42 5.66
C THR A 42 2.89 1.67 4.55
N SER A 43 2.06 2.71 4.69
CA SER A 43 1.15 3.19 3.64
C SER A 43 1.94 3.87 2.52
N LEU A 44 1.62 3.50 1.29
CA LEU A 44 2.31 3.93 0.07
C LEU A 44 1.33 4.62 -0.88
N ILE A 45 1.86 5.46 -1.76
CA ILE A 45 1.16 6.01 -2.92
C ILE A 45 1.97 5.71 -4.18
N TYR A 46 1.27 5.27 -5.23
CA TYR A 46 1.85 5.07 -6.55
C TYR A 46 2.02 6.42 -7.26
N THR A 47 3.22 6.69 -7.76
CA THR A 47 3.54 7.90 -8.53
C THR A 47 3.07 7.78 -9.99
N GLU A 48 3.25 8.85 -10.78
CA GLU A 48 3.03 8.84 -12.23
C GLU A 48 3.81 7.73 -12.95
N SER A 49 5.01 7.40 -12.46
CA SER A 49 5.83 6.31 -12.99
C SER A 49 5.51 4.94 -12.38
N LEU A 50 4.41 4.81 -11.62
CA LEU A 50 4.03 3.59 -10.87
C LEU A 50 5.11 3.08 -9.90
N THR A 51 6.02 3.95 -9.48
CA THR A 51 6.92 3.69 -8.34
C THR A 51 6.22 4.10 -7.05
N VAL A 52 6.74 3.68 -5.89
CA VAL A 52 6.10 3.98 -4.59
C VAL A 52 6.81 5.10 -3.82
N ARG A 53 6.02 5.92 -3.13
CA ARG A 53 6.47 6.82 -2.05
C ARG A 53 5.59 6.64 -0.81
N ALA A 54 6.01 7.20 0.33
CA ALA A 54 5.19 7.20 1.53
C ALA A 54 3.94 8.07 1.32
N ALA A 55 2.80 7.59 1.81
CA ALA A 55 1.59 8.40 1.91
C ALA A 55 1.77 9.44 3.02
N THR A 56 1.43 10.69 2.74
CA THR A 56 1.42 11.75 3.77
C THR A 56 0.16 11.64 4.63
N PHE A 57 0.20 12.25 5.82
CA PHE A 57 -0.97 12.32 6.70
C PHE A 57 -2.19 12.95 6.01
N ILE A 58 -1.98 14.04 5.26
CA ILE A 58 -3.06 14.74 4.54
C ILE A 58 -3.71 13.82 3.50
N GLU A 59 -2.93 13.00 2.82
CA GLU A 59 -3.45 12.05 1.81
C GLU A 59 -4.24 10.91 2.47
N LEU A 60 -3.76 10.38 3.59
CA LEU A 60 -4.49 9.37 4.35
C LEU A 60 -5.82 9.92 4.89
N GLU A 61 -5.84 11.17 5.33
CA GLU A 61 -7.07 11.84 5.78
C GLU A 61 -8.03 12.08 4.61
N ARG A 62 -7.53 12.46 3.43
CA ARG A 62 -8.35 12.54 2.21
C ARG A 62 -8.93 11.19 1.81
N LEU A 63 -8.16 10.10 1.91
CA LEU A 63 -8.67 8.75 1.66
C LEU A 63 -9.80 8.41 2.63
N LYS A 64 -9.62 8.69 3.92
CA LYS A 64 -10.64 8.47 4.96
C LYS A 64 -11.93 9.23 4.67
N GLN A 65 -11.83 10.48 4.23
CA GLN A 65 -12.98 11.33 3.92
C GLN A 65 -13.67 10.94 2.60
N GLY A 66 -12.90 10.60 1.57
CA GLY A 66 -13.43 10.31 0.23
C GLY A 66 -13.86 8.86 0.02
N ASN A 67 -13.25 7.91 0.74
CA ASN A 67 -13.54 6.48 0.63
C ASN A 67 -13.22 5.75 1.94
N LEU A 68 -14.12 5.91 2.91
CA LEU A 68 -13.96 5.39 4.26
C LEU A 68 -13.73 3.87 4.29
N SER A 69 -14.43 3.10 3.45
CA SER A 69 -14.28 1.64 3.40
C SER A 69 -12.87 1.23 2.94
N SER A 70 -12.29 1.92 1.96
CA SER A 70 -10.91 1.69 1.53
C SER A 70 -9.90 2.05 2.61
N TYR A 71 -10.12 3.17 3.32
CA TYR A 71 -9.30 3.54 4.47
C TYR A 71 -9.37 2.47 5.57
N GLN A 72 -10.56 2.01 5.93
CA GLN A 72 -10.76 0.98 6.94
C GLN A 72 -10.12 -0.35 6.53
N ALA A 73 -10.27 -0.78 5.27
CA ALA A 73 -9.63 -1.99 4.75
C ALA A 73 -8.11 -1.90 4.82
N MET A 74 -7.55 -0.72 4.52
CA MET A 74 -6.12 -0.46 4.66
C MET A 74 -5.67 -0.57 6.12
N GLN A 75 -6.37 0.09 7.05
CA GLN A 75 -6.02 0.04 8.48
C GLN A 75 -6.14 -1.38 9.06
N TYR A 76 -7.19 -2.12 8.67
CA TYR A 76 -7.36 -3.51 9.04
C TYR A 76 -6.21 -4.38 8.55
N THR A 77 -5.81 -4.23 7.29
CA THR A 77 -4.69 -4.97 6.70
C THR A 77 -3.37 -4.67 7.41
N ILE A 78 -3.12 -3.39 7.73
CA ILE A 78 -1.94 -2.96 8.51
C ILE A 78 -1.92 -3.62 9.88
N ALA A 79 -3.06 -3.63 10.59
CA ALA A 79 -3.17 -4.25 11.90
C ALA A 79 -2.88 -5.76 11.84
N LYS A 80 -3.41 -6.46 10.83
CA LYS A 80 -3.18 -7.90 10.65
C LYS A 80 -1.73 -8.25 10.31
N ILE A 81 -1.07 -7.47 9.44
CA ILE A 81 0.35 -7.66 9.16
C ILE A 81 1.19 -7.53 10.44
N ARG A 82 0.85 -6.55 11.30
CA ARG A 82 1.56 -6.33 12.57
C ARG A 82 1.30 -7.42 13.60
N GLU A 83 0.06 -7.90 13.70
CA GLU A 83 -0.31 -9.03 14.55
C GLU A 83 0.43 -10.30 14.13
N GLU A 84 0.45 -10.62 12.84
CA GLU A 84 1.19 -11.77 12.31
C GLU A 84 2.70 -11.65 12.56
N ALA A 85 3.26 -10.45 12.44
CA ALA A 85 4.66 -10.22 12.74
C ALA A 85 4.97 -10.40 14.23
N ALA A 86 4.06 -10.00 15.13
CA ALA A 86 4.22 -10.19 16.57
C ALA A 86 4.13 -11.66 16.98
N ASN A 87 3.26 -12.44 16.34
CA ASN A 87 3.05 -13.86 16.65
C ASN A 87 4.14 -14.80 16.10
N ARG A 88 5.07 -14.28 15.28
CA ARG A 88 6.21 -15.05 14.73
C ARG A 88 7.47 -14.98 15.61
N ASN A 89 7.42 -14.25 16.73
CA ASN A 89 8.46 -14.19 17.77
C ASN A 89 8.05 -15.02 18.98
#